data_AF-A0A9D5PT97-F1
#
_entry.id   AF-A0A9D5PT97-F1
#
_cell.length_a   1.000
_cell.length_b   1.000
_cell.length_c   1.000
_cell.angle_alpha   90.00
_cell.angle_beta   90.00
_cell.angle_gamma   90.00
#
_symmetry.space_group_name_H-M   'P 1'
#
loop_
_entity.id
_entity.type
_entity.pdbx_description
1 polymer ?
#
loop_
_entity_poly.entity_id
_entity_poly.type
_entity_poly.pdbx_seq_one_letter_code
_entity_poly.pdbx_strand_id
1 'polypeptide(L)'
;MTNNYLPTNASDYPKASAARTFMVETANKFADEYAAALGKLGKEDKLQKKLLSIQKAMAEHCAGFAAMAYTGSTWEVQIERRIKMLNQSTDIMTEYAEALAPLSPDEKAAFIQYAHTNWLLHNAFIDQHLRKLSAAAENGQPERALEDKIILGTVYAICREWRAWWQENGTLAFDRWTYEDFPWEAE
;
A
#
# COMPACT_ATOMS: atom_id res chain seq x y z
N MET A 1 -22.14 -24.48 -18.40
CA MET A 1 -21.27 -23.73 -17.47
C MET A 1 -20.76 -22.52 -18.23
N THR A 2 -21.38 -21.37 -18.02
CA THR A 2 -20.97 -20.11 -18.67
C THR A 2 -19.69 -19.64 -18.00
N ASN A 3 -18.61 -19.60 -18.76
CA ASN A 3 -17.34 -19.03 -18.34
C ASN A 3 -17.55 -17.52 -18.16
N ASN A 4 -17.72 -17.09 -16.91
CA ASN A 4 -17.79 -15.68 -16.53
C ASN A 4 -16.36 -15.12 -16.54
N TYR A 5 -15.78 -14.95 -17.73
CA TYR A 5 -14.59 -14.12 -17.87
C TYR A 5 -15.00 -12.68 -17.55
N LEU A 6 -14.36 -12.14 -16.52
CA LEU A 6 -14.44 -10.76 -16.13
C LEU A 6 -13.71 -9.94 -17.22
N PRO A 7 -14.30 -8.85 -17.72
CA PRO A 7 -13.73 -8.09 -18.82
C PRO A 7 -12.34 -7.52 -18.46
N THR A 8 -11.46 -7.46 -19.47
CA THR A 8 -10.00 -7.42 -19.36
C THR A 8 -9.38 -6.03 -19.28
N ASN A 9 -10.18 -4.96 -19.27
CA ASN A 9 -9.70 -3.58 -19.19
C ASN A 9 -10.05 -2.94 -17.84
N ALA A 10 -9.13 -2.14 -17.28
CA ALA A 10 -9.38 -1.36 -16.07
C ALA A 10 -10.58 -0.39 -16.18
N SER A 11 -10.98 -0.04 -17.42
CA SER A 11 -12.20 0.74 -17.71
C SER A 11 -13.49 0.01 -17.34
N ASP A 12 -13.43 -1.32 -17.19
CA ASP A 12 -14.59 -2.16 -16.89
C ASP A 12 -14.89 -2.20 -15.38
N TYR A 13 -14.00 -1.60 -14.57
CA TYR A 13 -14.11 -1.49 -13.11
C TYR A 13 -13.89 -0.04 -12.64
N PRO A 14 -14.93 0.82 -12.74
CA PRO A 14 -14.83 2.22 -12.36
C PRO A 14 -14.35 2.45 -10.92
N LYS A 15 -14.79 1.65 -9.94
CA LYS A 15 -14.34 1.76 -8.55
C LYS A 15 -12.88 1.35 -8.40
N ALA A 16 -12.44 0.29 -9.10
CA ALA A 16 -11.03 -0.10 -9.07
C ALA A 16 -10.12 0.95 -9.71
N SER A 17 -10.58 1.56 -10.80
CA SER A 17 -9.90 2.70 -11.42
C SER A 17 -9.84 3.90 -10.48
N ALA A 18 -10.94 4.23 -9.79
CA ALA A 18 -10.99 5.33 -8.82
C ALA A 18 -10.04 5.09 -7.65
N ALA A 19 -10.03 3.87 -7.09
CA ALA A 19 -9.11 3.47 -6.02
C ALA A 19 -7.64 3.63 -6.46
N ARG A 20 -7.31 3.13 -7.65
CA ARG A 20 -5.96 3.28 -8.22
C ARG A 20 -5.57 4.73 -8.40
N THR A 21 -6.43 5.54 -9.02
CA THR A 21 -6.19 6.96 -9.24
C THR A 21 -5.95 7.67 -7.91
N PHE A 22 -6.83 7.49 -6.93
CA PHE A 22 -6.68 8.08 -5.61
C PHE A 22 -5.34 7.69 -4.97
N MET A 23 -4.99 6.39 -4.98
CA MET A 23 -3.75 5.94 -4.33
C MET A 23 -2.50 6.56 -4.98
N VAL A 24 -2.48 6.63 -6.33
CA VAL A 24 -1.40 7.25 -7.09
C VAL A 24 -1.32 8.75 -6.80
N GLU A 25 -2.44 9.46 -6.84
CA GLU A 25 -2.50 10.91 -6.59
C GLU A 25 -2.06 11.26 -5.17
N THR A 26 -2.49 10.49 -4.18
CA THR A 26 -2.07 10.66 -2.79
C THR A 26 -0.56 10.49 -2.63
N ALA A 27 0.03 9.43 -3.19
CA ALA A 27 1.48 9.23 -3.11
C ALA A 27 2.27 10.32 -3.86
N ASN A 28 1.78 10.76 -5.04
CA ASN A 28 2.39 11.87 -5.78
C ASN A 28 2.31 13.20 -5.01
N LYS A 29 1.19 13.47 -4.33
CA LYS A 29 1.05 14.66 -3.47
C LYS A 29 2.14 14.71 -2.40
N PHE A 30 2.41 13.58 -1.72
CA PHE A 30 3.52 13.50 -0.76
C PHE A 30 4.87 13.76 -1.44
N ALA A 31 5.12 13.16 -2.61
CA ALA A 31 6.36 13.39 -3.36
C ALA A 31 6.56 14.88 -3.72
N ASP A 32 5.49 15.56 -4.15
CA ASP A 32 5.50 16.98 -4.48
C ASP A 32 5.71 17.87 -3.24
N GLU A 33 5.08 17.54 -2.11
CA GLU A 33 5.29 18.23 -0.83
C GLU A 33 6.75 18.13 -0.38
N TYR A 34 7.36 16.95 -0.46
CA TYR A 34 8.78 16.76 -0.15
C TYR A 34 9.70 17.46 -1.15
N ALA A 35 9.36 17.47 -2.45
CA ALA A 35 10.09 18.22 -3.47
C ALA A 35 10.04 19.74 -3.20
N ALA A 36 8.88 20.27 -2.83
CA ALA A 36 8.71 21.67 -2.47
C ALA A 36 9.49 22.03 -1.19
N ALA A 37 9.51 21.13 -0.20
CA ALA A 37 10.33 21.31 1.01
C ALA A 37 11.84 21.32 0.68
N LEU A 38 12.30 20.41 -0.18
CA LEU A 38 13.69 20.38 -0.67
C LEU A 38 14.10 21.69 -1.34
N GLY A 39 13.22 22.26 -2.17
CA GLY A 39 13.46 23.52 -2.89
C GLY A 39 13.65 24.74 -1.98
N LYS A 40 13.20 24.68 -0.72
CA LYS A 40 13.32 25.76 0.26
C LYS A 40 14.60 25.69 1.10
N LEU A 41 15.35 24.58 1.05
CA LEU A 41 16.52 24.37 1.91
C LEU A 41 17.80 24.99 1.37
N GLY A 42 18.56 25.63 2.27
CA GLY A 42 19.86 26.23 2.01
C GLY A 42 20.96 25.18 1.77
N LYS A 43 22.13 25.60 1.30
CA LYS A 43 23.25 24.68 0.99
C LYS A 43 23.82 23.96 2.22
N GLU A 44 23.65 24.55 3.41
CA GLU A 44 24.16 24.01 4.67
C GLU A 44 23.28 22.89 5.26
N ASP A 45 22.03 22.73 4.79
CA ASP A 45 21.04 21.78 5.32
C ASP A 45 21.24 20.34 4.82
N LYS A 46 22.48 19.83 4.84
CA LYS A 46 22.87 18.56 4.20
C LYS A 46 22.05 17.36 4.68
N LEU A 47 21.87 17.23 6.00
CA LEU A 47 21.12 16.12 6.59
C LEU A 47 19.64 16.20 6.21
N GLN A 48 19.01 17.36 6.38
CA GLN A 48 17.60 17.54 6.06
C GLN A 48 17.31 17.31 4.58
N LYS A 49 18.22 17.74 3.69
CA LYS A 49 18.16 17.44 2.25
C LYS A 49 18.22 15.94 1.96
N LYS A 50 19.09 15.21 2.65
CA LYS A 50 19.18 13.75 2.53
C LYS A 50 17.87 13.09 2.95
N LEU A 51 17.34 13.44 4.12
CA LEU A 51 16.11 12.84 4.64
C LEU A 51 14.91 13.13 3.73
N LEU A 52 14.70 14.38 3.31
CA LEU A 52 13.61 14.71 2.39
C LEU A 52 13.76 14.06 1.02
N SER A 53 15.00 13.84 0.54
CA SER A 53 15.22 13.10 -0.71
C SER A 53 14.81 11.64 -0.59
N ILE A 54 15.06 11.01 0.56
CA ILE A 54 14.58 9.66 0.87
C ILE A 54 13.05 9.64 0.91
N GLN A 55 12.41 10.60 1.62
CA GLN A 55 10.95 10.68 1.69
C GLN A 55 10.31 10.85 0.32
N LYS A 56 10.84 11.75 -0.50
CA LYS A 56 10.39 11.95 -1.88
C LYS A 56 10.49 10.66 -2.69
N ALA A 57 11.65 10.01 -2.68
CA ALA A 57 11.86 8.76 -3.43
C ALA A 57 10.91 7.65 -2.96
N MET A 58 10.65 7.56 -1.66
CA MET A 58 9.71 6.59 -1.11
C MET A 58 8.27 6.87 -1.56
N ALA A 59 7.84 8.13 -1.57
CA ALA A 59 6.54 8.51 -2.08
C ALA A 59 6.39 8.18 -3.58
N GLU A 60 7.42 8.42 -4.39
CA GLU A 60 7.46 8.04 -5.82
C GLU A 60 7.39 6.52 -6.00
N HIS A 61 8.08 5.73 -5.16
CA HIS A 61 7.95 4.28 -5.18
C HIS A 61 6.54 3.82 -4.83
N CYS A 62 5.92 4.39 -3.79
CA CYS A 62 4.52 4.11 -3.43
C CYS A 62 3.56 4.42 -4.60
N ALA A 63 3.74 5.54 -5.27
CA ALA A 63 2.97 5.89 -6.47
C ALA A 63 3.19 4.87 -7.59
N GLY A 64 4.42 4.42 -7.82
CA GLY A 64 4.75 3.36 -8.77
C GLY A 64 4.02 2.05 -8.46
N PHE A 65 4.02 1.61 -7.20
CA PHE A 65 3.32 0.40 -6.75
C PHE A 65 1.80 0.52 -6.88
N ALA A 66 1.21 1.68 -6.61
CA ALA A 66 -0.20 1.94 -6.84
C ALA A 66 -0.53 2.00 -8.34
N ALA A 67 0.37 2.55 -9.15
CA ALA A 67 0.22 2.71 -10.59
C ALA A 67 0.42 1.40 -11.37
N MET A 68 1.02 0.36 -10.78
CA MET A 68 1.14 -0.95 -11.41
C MET A 68 -0.25 -1.47 -11.77
N ALA A 69 -0.60 -1.35 -13.04
CA ALA A 69 -1.81 -1.92 -13.60
C ALA A 69 -1.62 -3.42 -13.72
N TYR A 70 -2.66 -4.19 -13.42
CA TYR A 70 -2.72 -5.58 -13.79
C TYR A 70 -2.92 -5.66 -15.31
N THR A 71 -1.82 -5.85 -16.05
CA THR A 71 -1.92 -6.08 -17.49
C THR A 71 -2.50 -7.48 -17.73
N GLY A 72 -3.58 -7.56 -18.52
CA GLY A 72 -4.24 -8.73 -19.16
C GLY A 72 -3.83 -10.16 -18.75
N SER A 73 -4.82 -11.04 -18.56
CA SER A 73 -4.70 -12.45 -18.13
C SER A 73 -4.06 -12.69 -16.75
N THR A 74 -3.31 -11.74 -16.20
CA THR A 74 -2.72 -11.85 -14.87
C THR A 74 -3.67 -11.38 -13.77
N TRP A 75 -4.63 -10.50 -14.04
CA TRP A 75 -5.58 -9.99 -13.04
C TRP A 75 -6.44 -11.10 -12.44
N GLU A 76 -7.21 -11.81 -13.27
CA GLU A 76 -8.07 -12.91 -12.82
C GLU A 76 -7.24 -14.06 -12.25
N VAL A 77 -6.10 -14.39 -12.84
CA VAL A 77 -5.22 -15.47 -12.33
C VAL A 77 -4.57 -15.09 -11.00
N GLN A 78 -4.13 -13.83 -10.82
CA GLN A 78 -3.56 -13.37 -9.55
C GLN A 78 -4.66 -13.24 -8.49
N ILE A 79 -5.86 -12.78 -8.87
CA ILE A 79 -7.03 -12.76 -8.01
C ILE A 79 -7.43 -14.17 -7.60
N GLU A 80 -7.66 -15.09 -8.54
CA GLU A 80 -8.00 -16.48 -8.25
C GLU A 80 -6.91 -17.16 -7.46
N ARG A 81 -5.63 -16.90 -7.76
CA ARG A 81 -4.51 -17.47 -7.01
C ARG A 81 -4.43 -16.88 -5.61
N ARG A 82 -4.72 -15.60 -5.43
CA ARG A 82 -4.82 -14.95 -4.12
C ARG A 82 -6.04 -15.44 -3.38
N ILE A 83 -7.25 -15.35 -3.93
CA ILE A 83 -8.48 -15.97 -3.42
C ILE A 83 -8.29 -17.46 -3.11
N LYS A 84 -7.47 -18.20 -3.85
CA LYS A 84 -7.12 -19.60 -3.54
C LYS A 84 -6.12 -19.70 -2.39
N MET A 85 -5.24 -18.73 -2.19
CA MET A 85 -4.22 -18.70 -1.14
C MET A 85 -4.66 -18.24 0.27
N LEU A 86 -5.39 -17.13 0.52
CA LEU A 86 -6.80 -17.07 0.22
C LEU A 86 -7.52 -18.19 1.01
N ASN A 87 -8.40 -18.93 0.35
CA ASN A 87 -9.14 -20.09 0.86
C ASN A 87 -8.30 -21.27 1.41
N GLN A 88 -6.96 -21.23 1.38
CA GLN A 88 -6.06 -22.27 1.89
C GLN A 88 -5.51 -22.00 3.30
N SER A 89 -5.62 -20.77 3.82
CA SER A 89 -5.19 -20.43 5.18
C SER A 89 -6.40 -20.46 6.13
N THR A 90 -6.29 -21.22 7.22
CA THR A 90 -7.39 -21.54 8.14
C THR A 90 -7.83 -20.31 8.97
N ASP A 91 -9.15 -20.17 9.12
CA ASP A 91 -9.94 -19.18 9.90
C ASP A 91 -10.02 -17.75 9.35
N ILE A 92 -8.91 -17.01 9.24
CA ILE A 92 -8.93 -15.60 8.79
C ILE A 92 -9.52 -15.46 7.38
N MET A 93 -9.35 -16.47 6.53
CA MET A 93 -9.72 -16.41 5.11
C MET A 93 -11.19 -16.70 4.84
N THR A 94 -11.86 -17.44 5.72
CA THR A 94 -13.31 -17.61 5.67
C THR A 94 -13.99 -16.26 5.88
N GLU A 95 -13.49 -15.47 6.82
CA GLU A 95 -14.01 -14.12 7.08
C GLU A 95 -13.81 -13.18 5.88
N TYR A 96 -12.65 -13.24 5.22
CA TYR A 96 -12.44 -12.47 3.98
C TYR A 96 -13.35 -12.94 2.84
N ALA A 97 -13.52 -14.26 2.66
CA ALA A 97 -14.39 -14.79 1.62
C ALA A 97 -15.86 -14.43 1.86
N GLU A 98 -16.32 -14.48 3.11
CA GLU A 98 -17.67 -14.08 3.54
C GLU A 98 -17.90 -12.57 3.39
N ALA A 99 -16.92 -11.75 3.78
CA ALA A 99 -16.99 -10.30 3.63
C ALA A 99 -16.99 -9.88 2.15
N LEU A 100 -16.22 -10.56 1.30
CA LEU A 100 -16.15 -10.27 -0.13
C LEU A 100 -17.36 -10.85 -0.88
N ALA A 101 -17.99 -11.93 -0.43
CA ALA A 101 -19.09 -12.60 -1.12
C ALA A 101 -20.20 -11.64 -1.62
N PRO A 102 -20.77 -10.73 -0.80
CA PRO A 102 -21.87 -9.85 -1.21
C PRO A 102 -21.43 -8.73 -2.17
N LEU A 103 -20.13 -8.49 -2.36
CA LEU A 103 -19.64 -7.40 -3.18
C LEU A 103 -19.82 -7.67 -4.68
N SER A 104 -20.08 -6.61 -5.43
CA SER A 104 -20.07 -6.62 -6.89
C SER A 104 -18.65 -6.89 -7.43
N PRO A 105 -18.53 -7.31 -8.71
CA PRO A 105 -17.21 -7.48 -9.34
C PRO A 105 -16.31 -6.24 -9.27
N ASP A 106 -16.88 -5.04 -9.42
CA ASP A 106 -16.13 -3.77 -9.35
C ASP A 106 -15.65 -3.43 -7.94
N GLU A 107 -16.44 -3.74 -6.91
CA GLU A 107 -16.03 -3.57 -5.51
C GLU A 107 -14.94 -4.55 -5.09
N LYS A 108 -15.05 -5.80 -5.54
CA LYS A 108 -13.99 -6.82 -5.37
C LYS A 108 -12.70 -6.36 -6.05
N ALA A 109 -12.82 -5.84 -7.27
CA ALA A 109 -11.70 -5.29 -8.02
C ALA A 109 -11.02 -4.14 -7.25
N ALA A 110 -11.79 -3.19 -6.72
CA ALA A 110 -11.26 -2.09 -5.93
C ALA A 110 -10.55 -2.57 -4.66
N PHE A 111 -11.15 -3.52 -3.92
CA PHE A 111 -10.54 -4.10 -2.72
C PHE A 111 -9.20 -4.77 -3.03
N ILE A 112 -9.15 -5.55 -4.10
CA ILE A 112 -7.94 -6.30 -4.46
C ILE A 112 -6.82 -5.34 -4.87
N GLN A 113 -7.14 -4.28 -5.62
CA GLN A 113 -6.16 -3.25 -5.97
C GLN A 113 -5.57 -2.62 -4.71
N TYR A 114 -6.41 -2.21 -3.75
CA TYR A 114 -5.97 -1.68 -2.45
C TYR A 114 -5.12 -2.69 -1.67
N ALA A 115 -5.62 -3.92 -1.48
CA ALA A 115 -4.96 -4.95 -0.69
C ALA A 115 -3.62 -5.38 -1.32
N HIS A 116 -3.55 -5.47 -2.64
CA HIS A 116 -2.31 -5.82 -3.33
C HIS A 116 -1.24 -4.76 -3.18
N THR A 117 -1.59 -3.50 -3.41
CA THR A 117 -0.64 -2.40 -3.32
C THR A 117 -0.06 -2.34 -1.90
N ASN A 118 -0.90 -2.45 -0.87
CA ASN A 118 -0.44 -2.55 0.52
C ASN A 118 0.48 -3.77 0.72
N TRP A 119 0.08 -4.96 0.28
CA TRP A 119 0.90 -6.17 0.39
C TRP A 119 2.28 -6.01 -0.28
N LEU A 120 2.36 -5.37 -1.44
CA LEU A 120 3.64 -5.09 -2.12
C LEU A 120 4.52 -4.16 -1.29
N LEU A 121 3.96 -3.08 -0.74
CA LEU A 121 4.72 -2.16 0.11
C LEU A 121 5.21 -2.84 1.39
N HIS A 122 4.40 -3.74 1.97
CA HIS A 122 4.80 -4.54 3.13
C HIS A 122 6.03 -5.38 2.84
N ASN A 123 5.98 -6.17 1.76
CA ASN A 123 7.05 -7.09 1.40
C ASN A 123 8.31 -6.37 0.88
N ALA A 124 8.12 -5.28 0.12
CA ALA A 124 9.22 -4.55 -0.50
C ALA A 124 9.95 -3.65 0.49
N PHE A 125 9.23 -3.00 1.40
CA PHE A 125 9.80 -1.98 2.28
C PHE A 125 9.62 -2.29 3.75
N ILE A 126 8.39 -2.46 4.23
CA ILE A 126 8.12 -2.46 5.68
C ILE A 126 8.89 -3.57 6.40
N ASP A 127 8.75 -4.82 5.97
CA ASP A 127 9.39 -5.97 6.64
C ASP A 127 10.92 -5.91 6.56
N GLN A 128 11.45 -5.38 5.45
CA GLN A 128 12.89 -5.22 5.27
C GLN A 128 13.44 -4.12 6.18
N HIS A 129 12.76 -2.97 6.23
CA HIS A 129 13.22 -1.80 6.98
C HIS A 129 13.01 -1.94 8.49
N LEU A 130 12.00 -2.68 8.95
CA LEU A 130 11.88 -3.07 10.37
C LEU A 130 13.09 -3.90 10.83
N ARG A 131 13.50 -4.89 10.02
CA ARG A 131 14.70 -5.70 10.32
C ARG A 131 15.99 -4.88 10.29
N LYS A 132 16.14 -3.97 9.32
CA LYS A 132 17.30 -3.06 9.25
C LYS A 132 17.35 -2.10 10.43
N LEU A 133 16.20 -1.57 10.86
CA LEU A 133 16.09 -0.67 12.01
C LEU A 133 16.53 -1.36 13.31
N SER A 134 16.03 -2.58 13.55
CA SER A 134 16.45 -3.39 14.70
C SER A 134 17.96 -3.67 14.68
N ALA A 135 18.51 -4.10 13.54
CA ALA A 135 19.94 -4.32 13.39
C ALA A 135 20.77 -3.03 13.57
N ALA A 136 20.30 -1.88 13.08
CA ALA A 136 20.98 -0.60 13.24
C ALA A 136 21.02 -0.15 14.71
N ALA A 137 19.97 -0.42 15.48
CA ALA A 137 19.93 -0.15 16.92
C ALA A 137 20.92 -1.03 17.69
N GLU A 138 20.96 -2.33 17.40
CA GLU A 138 21.88 -3.29 18.03
C GLU A 138 23.35 -2.96 17.75
N ASN A 139 23.65 -2.47 16.54
CA ASN A 139 25.01 -2.16 16.10
C ASN A 139 25.43 -0.69 16.34
N GLY A 140 24.62 0.11 17.02
CA GLY A 140 24.95 1.51 17.34
C GLY A 140 25.09 2.40 16.10
N GLN A 141 24.23 2.23 15.09
CA GLN A 141 24.26 2.95 13.81
C GLN A 141 23.11 3.98 13.73
N PRO A 142 23.21 5.13 14.43
CA PRO A 142 22.09 6.07 14.58
C PRO A 142 21.62 6.70 13.27
N GLU A 143 22.53 6.96 12.32
CA GLU A 143 22.15 7.54 11.02
C GLU A 143 21.32 6.56 10.18
N ARG A 144 21.69 5.28 10.16
CA ARG A 144 20.91 4.24 9.47
C ARG A 144 19.55 4.02 10.14
N ALA A 145 19.53 3.98 11.48
CA ALA A 145 18.28 3.89 12.22
C ALA A 145 17.35 5.08 11.92
N LEU A 146 17.91 6.29 11.75
CA LEU A 146 17.14 7.47 11.36
C LEU A 146 16.59 7.34 9.93
N GLU A 147 17.41 6.91 8.96
CA GLU A 147 16.96 6.69 7.57
C GLU A 147 15.83 5.65 7.50
N ASP A 148 15.98 4.51 8.17
CA ASP A 148 14.96 3.45 8.19
C ASP A 148 13.66 3.95 8.84
N LYS A 149 13.74 4.75 9.91
CA LYS A 149 12.56 5.39 10.51
C LYS A 149 11.86 6.35 9.56
N ILE A 150 12.61 7.12 8.78
CA ILE A 150 12.05 8.05 7.80
C ILE A 150 11.36 7.30 6.64
N ILE A 151 11.96 6.20 6.17
CA ILE A 151 11.35 5.33 5.16
C ILE A 151 10.02 4.76 5.68
N LEU A 152 10.06 4.11 6.85
CA LEU A 152 8.86 3.53 7.47
C LEU A 152 7.77 4.58 7.71
N GLY A 153 8.13 5.72 8.29
CA GLY A 153 7.20 6.81 8.55
C GLY A 153 6.53 7.36 7.29
N THR A 154 7.28 7.45 6.19
CA THR A 154 6.73 7.90 4.89
C THR A 154 5.74 6.88 4.32
N VAL A 155 6.10 5.60 4.31
CA VAL A 155 5.23 4.54 3.80
C VAL A 155 3.95 4.44 4.64
N TYR A 156 4.06 4.47 5.97
CA TYR A 156 2.89 4.40 6.86
C TYR A 156 1.96 5.60 6.71
N ALA A 157 2.50 6.82 6.53
CA ALA A 157 1.68 8.00 6.30
C ALA A 157 0.83 7.86 5.03
N ILE A 158 1.43 7.36 3.94
CA ILE A 158 0.70 7.12 2.68
C ILE A 158 -0.35 6.01 2.85
N CYS A 159 0.02 4.88 3.45
CA CYS A 159 -0.93 3.78 3.69
C CYS A 159 -2.12 4.22 4.56
N ARG A 160 -1.91 5.13 5.51
CA ARG A 160 -2.98 5.69 6.36
C ARG A 160 -4.01 6.47 5.55
N GLU A 161 -3.56 7.33 4.63
CA GLU A 161 -4.46 8.08 3.74
C GLU A 161 -5.22 7.14 2.79
N TRP A 162 -4.55 6.11 2.27
CA TRP A 162 -5.20 5.08 1.45
C TRP A 162 -6.26 4.30 2.24
N ARG A 163 -5.98 3.98 3.51
CA ARG A 163 -6.93 3.31 4.39
C ARG A 163 -8.12 4.21 4.71
N ALA A 164 -7.90 5.48 5.02
CA ALA A 164 -8.98 6.43 5.28
C ALA A 164 -9.93 6.53 4.09
N TRP A 165 -9.37 6.67 2.89
CA TRP A 165 -10.17 6.64 1.67
C TRP A 165 -10.93 5.32 1.49
N TRP A 166 -10.29 4.18 1.76
CA TRP A 166 -10.98 2.90 1.71
C TRP A 166 -12.09 2.79 2.74
N GLN A 167 -11.94 3.32 3.95
CA GLN A 167 -13.00 3.28 4.95
C GLN A 167 -14.21 4.12 4.54
N GLU A 168 -13.99 5.22 3.81
CA GLU A 168 -15.05 6.10 3.33
C GLU A 168 -15.70 5.64 2.02
N ASN A 169 -14.93 5.02 1.13
CA ASN A 169 -15.32 4.73 -0.25
C ASN A 169 -15.31 3.23 -0.59
N GLY A 170 -14.57 2.46 0.19
CA GLY A 170 -14.50 1.01 0.13
C GLY A 170 -15.74 0.44 0.79
N THR A 171 -16.42 -0.44 0.06
CA THR A 171 -17.69 -1.06 0.48
C THR A 171 -17.57 -2.06 1.61
N LEU A 172 -16.37 -2.21 2.19
CA LEU A 172 -16.13 -2.99 3.39
C LEU A 172 -15.71 -2.04 4.51
N ALA A 173 -16.64 -1.80 5.42
CA ALA A 173 -16.38 -1.10 6.66
C ALA A 173 -15.43 -1.99 7.48
N PHE A 174 -14.17 -1.54 7.64
CA PHE A 174 -13.14 -2.24 8.42
C PHE A 174 -13.37 -2.07 9.94
N ASP A 175 -14.62 -2.11 10.39
CA ASP A 175 -15.01 -1.78 11.77
C ASP A 175 -14.47 -2.79 12.79
N ARG A 176 -14.02 -3.96 12.31
CA ARG A 176 -13.37 -5.02 13.08
C ARG A 176 -11.88 -5.20 12.81
N TRP A 177 -11.34 -4.54 11.78
CA TRP A 177 -9.95 -4.76 11.37
C TRP A 177 -9.17 -3.50 11.67
N THR A 178 -8.91 -3.32 12.96
CA THR A 178 -7.97 -2.34 13.48
C THR A 178 -6.56 -2.72 13.05
N TYR A 179 -5.67 -1.73 12.94
CA TYR A 179 -4.25 -2.01 12.71
C TYR A 179 -3.63 -2.83 13.86
N GLU A 180 -4.34 -3.04 14.97
CA GLU A 180 -3.96 -3.96 16.05
C GLU A 180 -3.92 -5.44 15.62
N ASP A 181 -4.54 -5.81 14.50
CA ASP A 181 -4.35 -7.13 13.86
C ASP A 181 -3.06 -7.20 13.02
N PHE A 182 -2.31 -6.10 12.96
CA PHE A 182 -1.01 -5.96 12.32
C PHE A 182 0.03 -5.50 13.36
N PRO A 183 1.01 -6.34 13.73
CA PRO A 183 1.75 -6.24 14.99
C PRO A 183 2.72 -5.03 15.18
N TRP A 184 2.61 -3.94 14.44
CA TRP A 184 3.58 -2.83 14.43
C TRP A 184 2.99 -1.42 14.68
N GLU A 185 1.69 -1.28 15.00
CA GLU A 185 1.13 -0.01 15.52
C GLU A 185 0.88 -0.01 17.04
N ALA A 186 1.23 -1.11 17.73
CA ALA A 186 1.19 -1.18 19.18
C ALA A 186 2.57 -0.84 19.77
N GLU A 187 2.98 0.44 19.72
CA GLU A 187 4.00 1.05 20.59
C GLU A 187 3.84 2.58 20.65
#